data_AF-A0A0D2WSG2-F1
#
_entry.id   AF-A0A0D2WSG2-F1
#
_cell.length_a   1.000
_cell.length_b   1.000
_cell.length_c   1.000
_cell.angle_alpha   90.00
_cell.angle_beta   90.00
_cell.angle_gamma   90.00
#
_symmetry.space_group_name_H-M   'P 1'
#
loop_
_entity.id
_entity.type
_entity.pdbx_description
1 polymer ?
#
loop_
_entity_poly.entity_id
_entity_poly.type
_entity_poly.pdbx_seq_one_letter_code
_entity_poly.pdbx_strand_id
1 'polypeptide(L)'
;MQAQLFPLLIPLTLLLLLASGGAIQAANAQVNLCDSRPKVDPCMPGGWWDPLLGSCQGYDGSDCFACFYGPNCKSFNASSACPVDSGAGQPVLFREYWASTGLPCDAVPADYRTPYQLLNSEQPIKPLADAIRSLHRLVGNVNAENYTIVPTYGSTQAMMAALYAMTSLHASAGGQLQVFAQAPYYASYPNQVLSTFAPVAGGVATAAWNPLADPAALSTVEILTYPNNPDGTLRRPLVSDPTRVIYDCVYYWPHYQNESSFVPLDKDIMLFSASKMTGHAGSRFGYALVKNATIAAIMREYLSFSTIGVSIDTQLRLLDIIQSLVSSFAAEAPAPAVDAGATLNPYFSFAQSRMTAHFTSLASVFESNVSAHQYTFINRLQGGAFAWIQCPPNYDCYALFEQVALLGNSGIPYGASSNFVRFSMMMPESEFAQLLGRVHQRLYEVPLPELTDDLRADLKDKAAYIGQPKLQGREQLLRSAAELQRLM
;
A
#
# COMPACT_ATOMS: atom_id res chain seq x y z
N MET A 1 -58.61 -65.60 4.57
CA MET A 1 -57.75 -66.63 5.21
C MET A 1 -56.31 -66.30 4.87
N GLN A 2 -55.30 -66.36 5.72
CA GLN A 2 -55.13 -66.39 7.17
C GLN A 2 -53.61 -66.57 7.34
N ALA A 3 -52.94 -65.69 8.10
CA ALA A 3 -51.68 -65.93 8.80
C ALA A 3 -51.39 -64.64 9.62
N GLN A 4 -51.87 -64.45 10.84
CA GLN A 4 -51.40 -65.02 12.14
C GLN A 4 -49.86 -65.04 12.24
N LEU A 5 -49.19 -64.04 12.84
CA LEU A 5 -48.99 -63.69 14.27
C LEU A 5 -48.34 -64.79 15.13
N PHE A 6 -47.09 -64.60 15.60
CA PHE A 6 -46.73 -64.15 16.96
C PHE A 6 -45.18 -63.97 17.11
N PRO A 7 -44.68 -63.24 18.14
CA PRO A 7 -43.42 -62.49 18.19
C PRO A 7 -42.41 -63.00 19.25
N LEU A 8 -41.26 -62.33 19.39
CA LEU A 8 -40.42 -62.42 20.59
C LEU A 8 -39.70 -61.09 20.91
N LEU A 9 -40.26 -60.42 21.94
CA LEU A 9 -39.65 -59.68 23.05
C LEU A 9 -38.20 -59.17 22.96
N ILE A 10 -38.02 -57.85 23.11
CA ILE A 10 -36.90 -57.21 23.84
C ILE A 10 -37.47 -55.99 24.62
N PRO A 11 -37.03 -55.72 25.87
CA PRO A 11 -37.88 -55.16 26.91
C PRO A 11 -37.90 -53.62 27.05
N LEU A 12 -38.94 -53.21 27.76
CA LEU A 12 -39.31 -51.88 28.19
C LEU A 12 -38.50 -51.43 29.42
N THR A 13 -37.58 -50.49 29.23
CA THR A 13 -37.11 -49.49 30.23
C THR A 13 -36.47 -48.39 29.39
N LEU A 14 -37.05 -47.20 29.23
CA LEU A 14 -37.11 -46.16 30.26
C LEU A 14 -38.18 -45.13 29.86
N LEU A 15 -39.07 -44.84 30.80
CA LEU A 15 -40.11 -43.82 30.72
C LEU A 15 -39.51 -42.42 30.96
N LEU A 16 -39.94 -41.46 30.15
CA LEU A 16 -40.16 -40.04 30.47
C LEU A 16 -38.97 -39.18 30.93
N LEU A 17 -38.52 -38.31 30.01
CA LEU A 17 -38.44 -36.86 30.24
C LEU A 17 -38.56 -36.13 28.90
N LEU A 18 -39.80 -35.79 28.55
CA LEU A 18 -40.12 -34.68 27.65
C LEU A 18 -39.78 -33.38 28.40
N ALA A 19 -38.82 -32.60 27.89
CA ALA A 19 -38.79 -31.13 27.91
C ALA A 19 -37.35 -30.60 27.81
N SER A 20 -36.83 -30.52 26.59
CA SER A 20 -36.03 -29.39 26.15
C SER A 20 -35.90 -29.48 24.63
N GLY A 21 -36.90 -28.97 23.93
CA GLY A 21 -36.73 -28.57 22.55
C GLY A 21 -35.71 -27.44 22.50
N GLY A 22 -34.42 -27.80 22.57
CA GLY A 22 -33.35 -26.92 22.16
C GLY A 22 -33.40 -26.87 20.65
N ALA A 23 -34.24 -25.99 20.11
CA ALA A 23 -34.05 -25.52 18.75
C ALA A 23 -32.62 -25.03 18.67
N ILE A 24 -31.76 -25.73 17.93
CA ILE A 24 -30.54 -25.12 17.40
C ILE A 24 -31.05 -24.09 16.41
N GLN A 25 -31.38 -22.92 16.92
CA GLN A 25 -31.56 -21.72 16.14
C GLN A 25 -30.16 -21.41 15.62
N ALA A 26 -29.80 -21.97 14.46
CA ALA A 26 -28.73 -21.42 13.66
C ALA A 26 -29.17 -19.98 13.38
N ALA A 27 -28.69 -19.06 14.20
CA ALA A 27 -28.89 -17.65 13.97
C ALA A 27 -28.22 -17.36 12.64
N ASN A 28 -29.03 -17.28 11.58
CA ASN A 28 -28.71 -16.56 10.36
C ASN A 28 -28.60 -15.07 10.71
N ALA A 29 -27.67 -14.73 11.60
CA ALA A 29 -27.26 -13.36 11.82
C ALA A 29 -26.48 -12.98 10.55
N GLN A 30 -27.19 -12.34 9.61
CA GLN A 30 -26.55 -11.64 8.52
C GLN A 30 -25.45 -10.77 9.16
N VAL A 31 -24.19 -10.97 8.77
CA VAL A 31 -23.08 -10.21 9.37
C VAL A 31 -23.24 -8.76 8.92
N ASN A 32 -23.89 -7.95 9.76
CA ASN A 32 -23.98 -6.53 9.55
C ASN A 32 -22.70 -5.88 10.09
N LEU A 33 -21.74 -5.63 9.19
CA LEU A 33 -20.47 -4.93 9.47
C LEU A 33 -20.65 -3.52 10.08
N CYS A 34 -21.86 -2.98 10.03
CA CYS A 34 -22.21 -1.62 10.39
C CYS A 34 -22.80 -1.55 11.80
N ASP A 35 -23.76 -2.43 12.12
CA ASP A 35 -24.42 -2.47 13.43
C ASP A 35 -23.58 -3.16 14.52
N SER A 36 -22.56 -3.92 14.10
CA SER A 36 -21.67 -4.68 14.99
C SER A 36 -20.42 -3.90 15.43
N ARG A 37 -20.28 -2.62 15.03
CA ARG A 37 -19.14 -1.80 15.44
C ARG A 37 -19.37 -1.22 16.83
N PRO A 38 -18.49 -1.50 17.81
CA PRO A 38 -18.56 -0.87 19.10
C PRO A 38 -18.26 0.63 18.98
N LYS A 39 -18.96 1.47 19.76
CA LYS A 39 -18.78 2.94 19.76
C LYS A 39 -17.35 3.37 20.14
N VAL A 40 -16.68 2.56 20.95
CA VAL A 40 -15.26 2.68 21.29
C VAL A 40 -14.64 1.33 20.93
N ASP A 41 -13.60 1.34 20.10
CA ASP A 41 -12.97 0.09 19.70
C ASP A 41 -12.32 -0.60 20.91
N PRO A 42 -12.79 -1.79 21.32
CA PRO A 42 -12.30 -2.49 22.51
C PRO A 42 -10.87 -2.98 22.34
N CYS A 43 -10.33 -3.02 21.13
CA CYS A 43 -9.00 -3.56 20.81
C CYS A 43 -7.91 -2.48 20.84
N MET A 44 -8.27 -1.21 20.77
CA MET A 44 -7.32 -0.10 20.82
C MET A 44 -6.61 -0.04 22.19
N PRO A 45 -5.31 0.28 22.28
CA PRO A 45 -4.46 0.74 21.18
C PRO A 45 -3.71 -0.38 20.44
N GLY A 46 -3.92 -1.64 20.81
CA GLY A 46 -3.13 -2.78 20.35
C GLY A 46 -3.72 -3.57 19.19
N GLY A 47 -4.85 -3.15 18.62
CA GLY A 47 -5.50 -3.79 17.49
C GLY A 47 -6.83 -3.13 17.20
N TRP A 48 -7.62 -3.75 16.32
CA TRP A 48 -8.97 -3.30 16.01
C TRP A 48 -9.97 -4.44 16.05
N TRP A 49 -11.21 -4.10 16.39
CA TRP A 49 -12.31 -5.06 16.36
C TRP A 49 -12.64 -5.43 14.92
N ASP A 50 -12.63 -6.73 14.63
CA ASP A 50 -13.15 -7.28 13.39
C ASP A 50 -14.52 -7.94 13.67
N PRO A 51 -15.63 -7.35 13.17
CA PRO A 51 -16.95 -7.89 13.39
C PRO A 51 -17.24 -9.19 12.62
N LEU A 52 -16.50 -9.52 11.55
CA LEU A 52 -16.64 -10.81 10.86
C LEU A 52 -16.03 -11.92 11.69
N LEU A 53 -14.87 -11.67 12.28
CA LEU A 53 -14.16 -12.64 13.08
C LEU A 53 -14.59 -12.64 14.55
N GLY A 54 -15.37 -11.63 14.98
CA GLY A 54 -15.79 -11.47 16.37
C GLY A 54 -14.62 -11.38 17.34
N SER A 55 -13.49 -10.82 16.91
CA SER A 55 -12.24 -10.79 17.66
C SER A 55 -11.40 -9.57 17.30
N CYS A 56 -10.45 -9.24 18.17
CA CYS A 56 -9.45 -8.22 17.88
C CYS A 56 -8.41 -8.75 16.90
N GLN A 57 -8.03 -7.90 15.96
CA GLN A 57 -7.10 -8.21 14.88
C GLN A 57 -6.04 -7.11 14.78
N GLY A 58 -4.83 -7.53 14.42
CA GLY A 58 -3.80 -6.64 13.90
C GLY A 58 -4.06 -6.29 12.43
N TYR A 59 -3.01 -5.88 11.71
CA TYR A 59 -3.06 -5.84 10.24
C TYR A 59 -2.31 -7.04 9.66
N ASP A 60 -2.64 -7.41 8.43
CA ASP A 60 -2.07 -8.56 7.70
C ASP A 60 -2.35 -9.95 8.32
N GLY A 61 -3.46 -10.10 9.04
CA GLY A 61 -3.90 -11.39 9.61
C GLY A 61 -3.17 -11.80 10.89
N SER A 62 -2.42 -10.87 11.50
CA SER A 62 -1.90 -11.00 12.86
C SER A 62 -3.00 -10.78 13.92
N ASP A 63 -2.83 -11.34 15.12
CA ASP A 63 -3.80 -11.19 16.20
C ASP A 63 -3.86 -9.75 16.74
N CYS A 64 -2.72 -9.05 16.82
CA CYS A 64 -2.59 -7.71 17.41
C CYS A 64 -1.46 -6.92 16.74
N PHE A 65 -1.43 -5.61 16.98
CA PHE A 65 -0.42 -4.67 16.53
C PHE A 65 0.93 -4.86 17.23
N ALA A 66 2.00 -5.01 16.43
CA ALA A 66 3.37 -5.11 16.91
C ALA A 66 3.50 -5.97 18.18
N CYS A 67 3.93 -5.39 19.30
CA CYS A 67 4.14 -6.10 20.57
C CYS A 67 2.92 -6.18 21.49
N PHE A 68 1.73 -5.81 21.02
CA PHE A 68 0.48 -6.08 21.75
C PHE A 68 0.06 -7.53 21.60
N TYR A 69 -0.60 -8.07 22.62
CA TYR A 69 -1.08 -9.45 22.63
C TYR A 69 -2.22 -9.66 23.64
N GLY A 70 -2.70 -10.90 23.70
CA GLY A 70 -3.68 -11.37 24.67
C GLY A 70 -5.09 -10.89 24.37
N PRO A 71 -6.04 -11.15 25.30
CA PRO A 71 -7.43 -10.76 25.11
C PRO A 71 -7.56 -9.27 24.82
N ASN A 72 -8.28 -8.98 23.74
CA ASN A 72 -8.53 -7.63 23.24
C ASN A 72 -7.28 -6.78 22.95
N CYS A 73 -6.12 -7.40 22.70
CA CYS A 73 -4.87 -6.70 22.43
C CYS A 73 -4.48 -5.66 23.49
N LYS A 74 -4.83 -5.91 24.76
CA LYS A 74 -4.55 -4.99 25.88
C LYS A 74 -3.23 -5.25 26.57
N SER A 75 -2.67 -6.44 26.40
CA SER A 75 -1.39 -6.78 27.02
C SER A 75 -0.27 -6.29 26.11
N PHE A 76 0.77 -5.74 26.71
CA PHE A 76 1.92 -5.22 25.98
C PHE A 76 3.18 -5.98 26.36
N ASN A 77 3.90 -6.50 25.36
CA ASN A 77 5.18 -7.14 25.57
C ASN A 77 6.28 -6.08 25.50
N ALA A 78 6.67 -5.55 26.66
CA ALA A 78 7.75 -4.58 26.78
C ALA A 78 9.16 -5.18 26.58
N SER A 79 9.27 -6.48 26.24
CA SER A 79 10.55 -7.12 26.00
C SER A 79 11.30 -6.43 24.87
N SER A 80 12.59 -6.17 25.10
CA SER A 80 13.45 -5.64 24.06
C SER A 80 13.64 -6.59 22.87
N ALA A 81 13.26 -7.87 23.02
CA ALA A 81 13.33 -8.88 21.97
C ALA A 81 12.05 -8.98 21.11
N CYS A 82 10.95 -8.29 21.47
CA CYS A 82 9.75 -8.32 20.65
C CYS A 82 9.93 -7.48 19.37
N PRO A 83 9.76 -8.07 18.16
CA PRO A 83 10.00 -7.38 16.91
C PRO A 83 8.90 -6.36 16.60
N VAL A 84 9.32 -5.15 16.23
CA VAL A 84 8.46 -4.09 15.68
C VAL A 84 8.71 -4.02 14.19
N ASP A 85 7.74 -4.43 13.38
CA ASP A 85 7.83 -4.34 11.92
C ASP A 85 7.30 -3.00 11.42
N SER A 86 8.19 -2.24 10.79
CA SER A 86 7.89 -0.97 10.13
C SER A 86 8.38 -0.96 8.68
N GLY A 87 8.68 -2.13 8.11
CA GLY A 87 9.12 -2.28 6.73
C GLY A 87 7.97 -2.07 5.75
N ALA A 88 6.78 -2.57 6.08
CA ALA A 88 5.60 -2.48 5.21
C ALA A 88 5.04 -1.04 5.16
N GLY A 89 4.70 -0.57 3.95
CA GLY A 89 4.07 0.74 3.75
C GLY A 89 2.56 0.74 4.02
N GLN A 90 2.13 0.08 5.10
CA GLN A 90 0.71 -0.04 5.46
C GLN A 90 0.20 1.30 5.97
N PRO A 91 -0.87 1.88 5.37
CA PRO A 91 -1.36 3.21 5.70
C PRO A 91 -2.43 3.18 6.81
N VAL A 92 -2.16 2.41 7.87
CA VAL A 92 -3.15 2.09 8.92
C VAL A 92 -3.50 3.30 9.77
N LEU A 93 -2.58 4.26 9.90
CA LEU A 93 -2.78 5.54 10.59
C LEU A 93 -4.11 6.21 10.22
N PHE A 94 -4.46 6.20 8.94
CA PHE A 94 -5.62 6.94 8.44
C PHE A 94 -6.96 6.29 8.81
N ARG A 95 -6.95 5.05 9.32
CA ARG A 95 -8.17 4.36 9.78
C ARG A 95 -8.85 5.11 10.92
N GLU A 96 -8.09 5.74 11.81
CA GLU A 96 -8.62 6.51 12.94
C GLU A 96 -9.58 7.61 12.46
N TYR A 97 -9.21 8.33 11.41
CA TYR A 97 -10.09 9.33 10.81
C TYR A 97 -11.38 8.70 10.30
N TRP A 98 -11.30 7.66 9.48
CA TRP A 98 -12.48 7.02 8.89
C TRP A 98 -13.39 6.35 9.90
N ALA A 99 -12.84 5.88 11.03
CA ALA A 99 -13.66 5.39 12.14
C ALA A 99 -14.48 6.50 12.80
N SER A 100 -13.98 7.75 12.77
CA SER A 100 -14.64 8.91 13.37
C SER A 100 -15.68 9.60 12.46
N THR A 101 -15.61 9.41 11.14
CA THR A 101 -16.49 10.14 10.21
C THR A 101 -17.95 9.66 10.22
N GLY A 102 -18.22 8.46 10.76
CA GLY A 102 -19.58 7.90 10.77
C GLY A 102 -20.16 7.69 9.37
N LEU A 103 -19.30 7.53 8.34
CA LEU A 103 -19.77 7.29 6.97
C LEU A 103 -20.71 6.08 6.94
N PRO A 104 -21.83 6.17 6.20
CA PRO A 104 -22.75 5.07 6.05
C PRO A 104 -22.00 3.82 5.60
N CYS A 105 -22.30 2.72 6.27
CA CYS A 105 -21.81 1.43 5.89
C CYS A 105 -22.91 0.83 5.01
N ASP A 106 -22.84 1.16 3.72
CA ASP A 106 -23.90 0.84 2.78
C ASP A 106 -23.73 -0.59 2.26
N ALA A 107 -24.81 -1.37 2.32
CA ALA A 107 -24.88 -2.67 1.69
C ALA A 107 -25.20 -2.49 0.20
N VAL A 108 -24.35 -3.03 -0.67
CA VAL A 108 -24.65 -3.10 -2.11
C VAL A 108 -25.72 -4.18 -2.32
N PRO A 109 -26.87 -3.88 -2.96
CA PRO A 109 -27.88 -4.89 -3.27
C PRO A 109 -27.31 -6.01 -4.13
N ALA A 110 -27.72 -7.27 -3.87
CA ALA A 110 -27.18 -8.45 -4.55
C ALA A 110 -27.47 -8.47 -6.06
N ASP A 111 -28.47 -7.72 -6.53
CA ASP A 111 -28.86 -7.58 -7.93
C ASP A 111 -28.23 -6.35 -8.61
N TYR A 112 -27.42 -5.56 -7.89
CA TYR A 112 -26.82 -4.35 -8.44
C TYR A 112 -25.70 -4.66 -9.42
N ARG A 113 -25.83 -4.18 -10.67
CA ARG A 113 -24.80 -4.23 -11.73
C ARG A 113 -24.13 -5.61 -11.92
N THR A 114 -24.93 -6.68 -11.88
CA THR A 114 -24.46 -8.07 -12.09
C THR A 114 -23.83 -8.37 -13.47
N PRO A 115 -24.16 -7.69 -14.59
CA PRO A 115 -23.52 -7.96 -15.88
C PRO A 115 -22.15 -7.30 -16.03
N TYR A 116 -21.26 -7.91 -16.83
CA TYR A 116 -20.06 -7.22 -17.30
C TYR A 116 -20.42 -5.92 -18.02
N GLN A 117 -19.73 -4.84 -17.68
CA GLN A 117 -19.95 -3.54 -18.32
C GLN A 117 -19.10 -3.39 -19.58
N LEU A 118 -19.08 -4.37 -20.50
CA LEU A 118 -18.03 -4.51 -21.53
C LEU A 118 -17.73 -3.26 -22.36
N LEU A 119 -18.73 -2.42 -22.68
CA LEU A 119 -18.54 -1.17 -23.43
C LEU A 119 -17.97 -0.01 -22.58
N ASN A 120 -18.00 -0.13 -21.25
CA ASN A 120 -17.65 0.91 -20.26
C ASN A 120 -16.77 0.41 -19.09
N SER A 121 -16.39 -0.87 -19.05
CA SER A 121 -15.72 -1.52 -17.90
C SER A 121 -14.29 -1.00 -17.67
N GLU A 122 -13.76 -0.35 -18.68
CA GLU A 122 -12.43 0.26 -18.73
C GLU A 122 -12.46 1.77 -18.39
N GLN A 123 -13.63 2.28 -18.01
CA GLN A 123 -13.83 3.62 -17.47
C GLN A 123 -14.36 3.48 -16.05
N PRO A 124 -14.00 4.38 -15.11
CA PRO A 124 -14.66 4.41 -13.83
C PRO A 124 -16.17 4.67 -14.03
N ILE A 125 -17.01 4.16 -13.12
CA ILE A 125 -18.42 4.57 -13.09
C ILE A 125 -18.49 6.11 -13.06
N LYS A 126 -19.34 6.70 -13.90
CA LYS A 126 -19.33 8.16 -14.12
C LYS A 126 -19.31 8.99 -12.82
N PRO A 127 -20.13 8.67 -11.78
CA PRO A 127 -20.07 9.42 -10.53
C PRO A 127 -18.70 9.41 -9.85
N LEU A 128 -17.98 8.29 -9.93
CA LEU A 128 -16.62 8.16 -9.38
C LEU A 128 -15.63 8.99 -10.18
N ALA A 129 -15.75 8.97 -11.51
CA ALA A 129 -14.95 9.83 -12.39
C ALA A 129 -15.10 11.31 -12.04
N ASP A 130 -16.35 11.77 -11.86
CA ASP A 130 -16.68 13.15 -11.51
C ASP A 130 -16.16 13.52 -10.11
N ALA A 131 -16.26 12.59 -9.15
CA ALA A 131 -15.75 12.76 -7.79
C ALA A 131 -14.22 12.86 -7.76
N ILE A 132 -13.50 12.01 -8.52
CA ILE A 132 -12.03 12.06 -8.66
C ILE A 132 -11.59 13.42 -9.25
N ARG A 133 -12.24 13.88 -10.32
CA ARG A 133 -11.93 15.20 -10.92
C ARG A 133 -12.16 16.33 -9.92
N SER A 134 -13.28 16.29 -9.22
CA SER A 134 -13.62 17.31 -8.22
C SER A 134 -12.63 17.33 -7.07
N LEU A 135 -12.22 16.17 -6.56
CA LEU A 135 -11.21 16.08 -5.52
C LEU A 135 -9.87 16.67 -5.97
N HIS A 136 -9.38 16.31 -7.16
CA HIS A 136 -8.13 16.86 -7.70
C HIS A 136 -8.18 18.39 -7.85
N ARG A 137 -9.30 18.92 -8.33
CA ARG A 137 -9.52 20.36 -8.46
C ARG A 137 -9.54 21.07 -7.12
N LEU A 138 -10.21 20.50 -6.11
CA LEU A 138 -10.31 21.07 -4.76
C LEU A 138 -8.99 21.02 -4.00
N VAL A 139 -8.24 19.91 -4.14
CA VAL A 139 -6.90 19.76 -3.57
C VAL A 139 -5.88 20.63 -4.32
N GLY A 140 -6.12 20.91 -5.60
CA GLY A 140 -5.22 21.69 -6.44
C GLY A 140 -3.98 20.94 -6.90
N ASN A 141 -3.95 19.60 -6.86
CA ASN A 141 -2.78 18.81 -7.30
C ASN A 141 -2.75 18.59 -8.80
N VAL A 142 -3.90 18.49 -9.46
CA VAL A 142 -3.99 18.21 -10.89
C VAL A 142 -5.24 18.89 -11.46
N ASN A 143 -5.11 19.49 -12.65
CA ASN A 143 -6.29 19.80 -13.46
C ASN A 143 -6.69 18.59 -14.30
N ALA A 144 -7.55 17.74 -13.75
CA ALA A 144 -7.91 16.44 -14.34
C ALA A 144 -9.00 16.51 -15.43
N GLU A 145 -9.49 17.69 -15.82
CA GLU A 145 -10.62 17.82 -16.76
C GLU A 145 -10.31 17.27 -18.16
N ASN A 146 -9.08 17.50 -18.64
CA ASN A 146 -8.64 17.06 -19.98
C ASN A 146 -7.98 15.67 -20.00
N TYR A 147 -8.09 14.91 -18.90
CA TYR A 147 -7.48 13.59 -18.78
C TYR A 147 -8.51 12.48 -18.96
N THR A 148 -8.10 11.42 -19.66
CA THR A 148 -8.79 10.13 -19.58
C THR A 148 -8.42 9.46 -18.26
N ILE A 149 -9.43 9.03 -17.51
CA ILE A 149 -9.24 8.28 -16.27
C ILE A 149 -9.31 6.78 -16.60
N VAL A 150 -8.22 6.06 -16.33
CA VAL A 150 -8.17 4.60 -16.49
C VAL A 150 -8.22 3.97 -15.11
N PRO A 151 -9.31 3.27 -14.71
CA PRO A 151 -9.46 2.68 -13.38
C PRO A 151 -8.65 1.38 -13.29
N THR A 152 -8.02 1.12 -12.16
CA THR A 152 -7.10 -0.03 -12.01
C THR A 152 -7.15 -0.64 -10.61
N TYR A 153 -6.70 -1.89 -10.48
CA TYR A 153 -6.51 -2.56 -9.20
C TYR A 153 -5.26 -2.06 -8.47
N GLY A 154 -5.34 -0.81 -7.99
CA GLY A 154 -4.23 -0.09 -7.39
C GLY A 154 -3.21 0.41 -8.43
N SER A 155 -2.27 1.24 -8.00
CA SER A 155 -1.23 1.78 -8.89
C SER A 155 -0.31 0.71 -9.47
N THR A 156 -0.25 -0.48 -8.86
CA THR A 156 0.47 -1.64 -9.41
C THR A 156 -0.04 -2.01 -10.79
N GLN A 157 -1.36 -2.23 -10.96
CA GLN A 157 -1.92 -2.53 -12.27
C GLN A 157 -1.84 -1.31 -13.21
N ALA A 158 -1.95 -0.09 -12.67
CA ALA A 158 -1.76 1.14 -13.46
C ALA A 158 -0.35 1.25 -14.07
N MET A 159 0.69 0.91 -13.29
CA MET A 159 2.07 0.87 -13.77
C MET A 159 2.25 -0.18 -14.86
N MET A 160 1.72 -1.39 -14.64
CA MET A 160 1.81 -2.47 -15.62
C MET A 160 1.08 -2.12 -16.93
N ALA A 161 -0.11 -1.51 -16.84
CA ALA A 161 -0.85 -1.04 -18.01
C ALA A 161 -0.10 0.07 -18.76
N ALA A 162 0.52 1.02 -18.05
CA ALA A 162 1.32 2.07 -18.65
C ALA A 162 2.56 1.49 -19.35
N LEU A 163 3.29 0.58 -18.69
CA LEU A 163 4.43 -0.12 -19.29
C LEU A 163 4.04 -0.91 -20.53
N TYR A 164 2.91 -1.62 -20.49
CA TYR A 164 2.34 -2.30 -21.64
C TYR A 164 2.09 -1.33 -22.79
N ALA A 165 1.40 -0.20 -22.54
CA ALA A 165 1.12 0.80 -23.56
C ALA A 165 2.39 1.39 -24.19
N MET A 166 3.38 1.75 -23.37
CA MET A 166 4.67 2.26 -23.84
C MET A 166 5.42 1.24 -24.69
N THR A 167 5.40 -0.03 -24.28
CA THR A 167 6.09 -1.11 -24.99
C THR A 167 5.39 -1.46 -26.29
N SER A 168 4.06 -1.49 -26.33
CA SER A 168 3.28 -1.71 -27.55
C SER A 168 3.50 -0.61 -28.59
N LEU A 169 3.56 0.66 -28.14
CA LEU A 169 3.89 1.78 -29.03
C LEU A 169 5.34 1.69 -29.53
N HIS A 170 6.29 1.30 -28.68
CA HIS A 170 7.69 1.17 -29.08
C HIS A 170 7.97 -0.03 -30.00
N ALA A 171 7.29 -1.16 -29.81
CA ALA A 171 7.50 -2.36 -30.63
C ALA A 171 7.21 -2.11 -32.11
N SER A 172 6.31 -1.16 -32.41
CA SER A 172 6.07 -0.70 -33.78
C SER A 172 7.31 -0.05 -34.44
N ALA A 173 8.29 0.40 -33.63
CA ALA A 173 9.55 1.00 -34.06
C ALA A 173 10.76 0.03 -34.03
N GLY A 174 10.61 -1.17 -33.45
CA GLY A 174 11.64 -2.20 -33.35
C GLY A 174 12.57 -2.06 -32.13
N GLY A 175 12.76 -3.14 -31.37
CA GLY A 175 13.69 -3.21 -30.23
C GLY A 175 13.03 -3.53 -28.89
N GLN A 176 13.85 -3.84 -27.87
CA GLN A 176 13.41 -4.03 -26.49
C GLN A 176 13.50 -2.71 -25.72
N LEU A 177 12.40 -2.31 -25.09
CA LEU A 177 12.34 -1.09 -24.30
C LEU A 177 13.17 -1.24 -23.01
N GLN A 178 13.97 -0.24 -22.66
CA GLN A 178 14.74 -0.19 -21.42
C GLN A 178 13.98 0.67 -20.41
N VAL A 179 13.66 0.10 -19.25
CA VAL A 179 12.94 0.79 -18.17
C VAL A 179 13.88 1.00 -17.01
N PHE A 180 13.91 2.23 -16.48
CA PHE A 180 14.70 2.55 -15.30
C PHE A 180 13.97 3.54 -14.39
N ALA A 181 14.49 3.72 -13.19
CA ALA A 181 14.11 4.79 -12.27
C ALA A 181 15.37 5.32 -11.58
N GLN A 182 15.36 6.60 -11.20
CA GLN A 182 16.47 7.21 -10.47
C GLN A 182 16.60 6.62 -9.06
N ALA A 183 17.78 6.10 -8.71
CA ALA A 183 18.04 5.59 -7.38
C ALA A 183 18.17 6.71 -6.32
N PRO A 184 17.72 6.49 -5.07
CA PRO A 184 16.89 5.35 -4.66
C PRO A 184 15.47 5.45 -5.26
N TYR A 185 14.89 4.30 -5.63
CA TYR A 185 13.57 4.14 -6.24
C TYR A 185 12.72 3.08 -5.53
N TYR A 186 11.42 3.02 -5.80
CA TYR A 186 10.56 1.99 -5.22
C TYR A 186 10.99 0.57 -5.61
N ALA A 187 11.32 -0.24 -4.61
CA ALA A 187 11.91 -1.57 -4.76
C ALA A 187 11.12 -2.58 -5.60
N SER A 188 9.82 -2.37 -5.88
CA SER A 188 9.03 -3.30 -6.69
C SER A 188 9.06 -3.01 -8.19
N TYR A 189 9.58 -1.87 -8.67
CA TYR A 189 9.60 -1.57 -10.10
C TYR A 189 10.31 -2.64 -10.95
N PRO A 190 11.49 -3.18 -10.57
CA PRO A 190 12.12 -4.27 -11.34
C PRO A 190 11.18 -5.47 -11.53
N ASN A 191 10.51 -5.89 -10.46
CA ASN A 191 9.57 -7.02 -10.50
C ASN A 191 8.29 -6.69 -11.27
N GLN A 192 7.81 -5.45 -11.24
CA GLN A 192 6.65 -5.03 -12.03
C GLN A 192 6.97 -5.03 -13.53
N VAL A 193 8.15 -4.55 -13.94
CA VAL A 193 8.61 -4.65 -15.33
C VAL A 193 8.66 -6.11 -15.76
N LEU A 194 9.33 -6.97 -14.98
CA LEU A 194 9.40 -8.41 -15.29
C LEU A 194 8.01 -9.07 -15.37
N SER A 195 7.14 -8.80 -14.40
CA SER A 195 5.82 -9.44 -14.30
C SER A 195 4.85 -8.96 -15.38
N THR A 196 5.05 -7.76 -15.92
CA THR A 196 4.22 -7.23 -17.02
C THR A 196 4.42 -8.06 -18.29
N PHE A 197 5.63 -8.55 -18.55
CA PHE A 197 6.00 -9.22 -19.80
C PHE A 197 6.33 -10.71 -19.64
N ALA A 198 6.40 -11.24 -18.42
CA ALA A 198 6.60 -12.66 -18.14
C ALA A 198 5.56 -13.61 -18.79
N PRO A 199 4.27 -13.26 -18.96
CA PRO A 199 3.29 -14.10 -19.65
C PRO A 199 3.47 -14.15 -21.18
N VAL A 200 4.35 -13.32 -21.76
CA VAL A 200 4.49 -13.13 -23.21
C VAL A 200 5.77 -13.79 -23.72
N ALA A 201 6.05 -15.02 -23.26
CA ALA A 201 7.07 -15.87 -23.88
C ALA A 201 6.58 -16.32 -25.27
N GLY A 202 6.66 -15.41 -26.24
CA GLY A 202 6.26 -15.62 -27.64
C GLY A 202 5.84 -14.38 -28.43
N GLY A 203 5.77 -13.18 -27.82
CA GLY A 203 5.30 -11.94 -28.48
C GLY A 203 6.37 -10.86 -28.68
N VAL A 204 6.22 -10.11 -29.76
CA VAL A 204 7.19 -9.24 -30.47
C VAL A 204 7.59 -7.95 -29.71
N ALA A 205 7.16 -7.77 -28.46
CA ALA A 205 7.33 -6.55 -27.69
C ALA A 205 7.72 -6.87 -26.24
N THR A 206 8.93 -6.51 -25.81
CA THR A 206 9.39 -6.74 -24.43
C THR A 206 10.02 -5.47 -23.86
N ALA A 207 9.99 -5.36 -22.54
CA ALA A 207 10.77 -4.36 -21.80
C ALA A 207 11.68 -5.05 -20.79
N ALA A 208 12.84 -4.46 -20.53
CA ALA A 208 13.80 -4.92 -19.54
C ALA A 208 14.05 -3.84 -18.49
N TRP A 209 14.16 -4.25 -17.23
CA TRP A 209 14.66 -3.37 -16.18
C TRP A 209 16.17 -3.16 -16.36
N ASN A 210 16.60 -1.93 -16.55
CA ASN A 210 18.00 -1.57 -16.72
C ASN A 210 18.31 -0.26 -15.99
N PRO A 211 18.85 -0.30 -14.76
CA PRO A 211 19.15 0.90 -13.98
C PRO A 211 20.25 1.79 -14.58
N LEU A 212 20.96 1.29 -15.61
CA LEU A 212 22.02 2.00 -16.34
C LEU A 212 21.58 2.42 -17.75
N ALA A 213 20.28 2.38 -18.05
CA ALA A 213 19.75 2.79 -19.34
C ALA A 213 20.11 4.26 -19.64
N ASP A 214 20.53 4.54 -20.88
CA ASP A 214 20.79 5.90 -21.35
C ASP A 214 19.47 6.69 -21.45
N PRO A 215 19.26 7.76 -20.66
CA PRO A 215 18.03 8.56 -20.72
C PRO A 215 17.81 9.25 -22.08
N ALA A 216 18.89 9.47 -22.85
CA ALA A 216 18.82 10.09 -24.17
C ALA A 216 18.33 9.12 -25.25
N ALA A 217 18.47 7.81 -25.05
CA ALA A 217 18.04 6.82 -26.02
C ALA A 217 16.52 6.79 -26.17
N LEU A 218 16.02 6.73 -27.41
CA LEU A 218 14.59 6.69 -27.72
C LEU A 218 13.90 5.41 -27.21
N SER A 219 14.66 4.35 -26.97
CA SER A 219 14.19 3.09 -26.40
C SER A 219 14.12 3.09 -24.88
N THR A 220 14.32 4.22 -24.22
CA THR A 220 14.33 4.33 -22.75
C THR A 220 13.03 4.95 -22.24
N VAL A 221 12.43 4.34 -21.21
CA VAL A 221 11.33 4.90 -20.40
C VAL A 221 11.78 5.06 -18.97
N GLU A 222 11.43 6.19 -18.38
CA GLU A 222 11.70 6.48 -16.98
C GLU A 222 10.42 6.35 -16.16
N ILE A 223 10.49 5.60 -15.05
CA ILE A 223 9.52 5.65 -13.98
C ILE A 223 9.98 6.70 -12.96
N LEU A 224 9.15 7.70 -12.71
CA LEU A 224 9.44 8.78 -11.77
C LEU A 224 8.41 8.80 -10.65
N THR A 225 8.80 8.35 -9.45
CA THR A 225 7.96 8.49 -8.25
C THR A 225 8.01 9.92 -7.73
N TYR A 226 6.85 10.53 -7.49
CA TYR A 226 6.78 11.95 -7.15
C TYR A 226 5.65 12.22 -6.14
N PRO A 227 5.94 12.54 -4.85
CA PRO A 227 7.23 12.48 -4.17
C PRO A 227 7.84 11.08 -4.15
N ASN A 228 9.16 10.99 -4.08
CA ASN A 228 9.88 9.73 -4.23
C ASN A 228 9.73 8.78 -3.02
N ASN A 229 9.85 7.48 -3.28
CA ASN A 229 10.01 6.43 -2.27
C ASN A 229 11.42 5.86 -2.41
N PRO A 230 12.29 5.96 -1.38
CA PRO A 230 11.94 6.12 0.04
C PRO A 230 12.06 7.52 0.62
N ASP A 231 12.69 8.47 -0.07
CA ASP A 231 13.21 9.69 0.56
C ASP A 231 12.30 10.94 0.45
N GLY A 232 11.08 10.79 -0.09
CA GLY A 232 10.13 11.89 -0.19
C GLY A 232 10.55 13.02 -1.13
N THR A 233 11.63 12.87 -1.90
CA THR A 233 12.16 13.97 -2.72
C THR A 233 11.28 14.26 -3.94
N LEU A 234 11.19 15.55 -4.29
CA LEU A 234 10.56 16.02 -5.52
C LEU A 234 11.64 16.13 -6.62
N ARG A 235 11.75 15.10 -7.46
CA ARG A 235 12.78 15.00 -8.49
C ARG A 235 12.26 15.39 -9.87
N ARG A 236 13.18 15.81 -10.75
CA ARG A 236 12.91 16.01 -12.18
C ARG A 236 13.30 14.74 -12.95
N PRO A 237 12.65 14.45 -14.09
CA PRO A 237 13.04 13.32 -14.93
C PRO A 237 14.44 13.54 -15.53
N LEU A 238 15.16 12.44 -15.79
CA LEU A 238 16.37 12.41 -16.60
C LEU A 238 16.06 12.28 -18.10
N VAL A 239 14.94 11.62 -18.44
CA VAL A 239 14.42 11.57 -19.80
C VAL A 239 13.79 12.91 -20.16
N SER A 240 14.27 13.54 -21.24
CA SER A 240 13.84 14.88 -21.67
C SER A 240 12.48 14.89 -22.36
N ASP A 241 12.09 13.78 -22.99
CA ASP A 241 10.81 13.62 -23.66
C ASP A 241 9.72 13.23 -22.65
N PRO A 242 8.76 14.12 -22.33
CA PRO A 242 7.75 13.86 -21.31
C PRO A 242 6.83 12.68 -21.66
N THR A 243 6.72 12.32 -22.95
CA THR A 243 5.88 11.19 -23.38
C THR A 243 6.48 9.83 -22.98
N ARG A 244 7.77 9.80 -22.64
CA ARG A 244 8.52 8.61 -22.20
C ARG A 244 8.71 8.54 -20.68
N VAL A 245 7.96 9.33 -19.92
CA VAL A 245 8.04 9.36 -18.45
C VAL A 245 6.70 8.96 -17.85
N ILE A 246 6.72 7.96 -16.97
CA ILE A 246 5.56 7.54 -16.17
C ILE A 246 5.70 8.17 -14.78
N TYR A 247 4.79 9.07 -14.42
CA TYR A 247 4.78 9.68 -13.09
C TYR A 247 3.96 8.83 -12.13
N ASP A 248 4.62 8.23 -11.13
CA ASP A 248 3.96 7.56 -10.02
C ASP A 248 3.69 8.58 -8.90
N CYS A 249 2.47 9.13 -8.90
CA CYS A 249 2.03 10.23 -8.05
C CYS A 249 1.27 9.75 -6.80
N VAL A 250 1.44 8.50 -6.37
CA VAL A 250 0.67 7.95 -5.25
C VAL A 250 0.83 8.75 -3.94
N TYR A 251 1.98 9.40 -3.73
CA TYR A 251 2.23 10.25 -2.57
C TYR A 251 1.98 11.75 -2.84
N TYR A 252 1.48 12.16 -4.01
CA TYR A 252 1.27 13.58 -4.35
C TYR A 252 -0.05 14.13 -3.76
N TRP A 253 -0.11 14.13 -2.42
CA TRP A 253 -1.23 14.57 -1.59
C TRP A 253 -0.73 15.46 -0.45
N PRO A 254 -1.58 16.33 0.14
CA PRO A 254 -1.15 17.31 1.14
C PRO A 254 -0.51 16.70 2.40
N HIS A 255 -0.88 15.48 2.78
CA HIS A 255 -0.38 14.83 4.00
C HIS A 255 1.00 14.17 3.89
N TYR A 256 1.63 14.20 2.71
CA TYR A 256 2.99 13.68 2.52
C TYR A 256 4.03 14.77 2.21
N GLN A 257 3.62 16.03 2.10
CA GLN A 257 4.51 17.13 1.72
C GLN A 257 4.04 18.44 2.37
N ASN A 258 4.91 19.45 2.34
CA ASN A 258 4.58 20.77 2.87
C ASN A 258 3.64 21.52 1.90
N GLU A 259 2.50 22.01 2.40
CA GLU A 259 1.48 22.74 1.63
C GLU A 259 2.00 23.92 0.84
N SER A 260 2.99 24.65 1.38
CA SER A 260 3.55 25.85 0.75
C SER A 260 4.26 25.57 -0.60
N SER A 261 4.41 24.29 -0.98
CA SER A 261 5.12 23.84 -2.18
C SER A 261 4.23 23.15 -3.23
N PHE A 262 2.91 23.17 -3.04
CA PHE A 262 2.00 22.41 -3.90
C PHE A 262 1.81 23.10 -5.26
N VAL A 263 2.20 22.42 -6.33
CA VAL A 263 2.12 22.92 -7.71
C VAL A 263 1.27 21.96 -8.54
N PRO A 264 0.19 22.41 -9.19
CA PRO A 264 -0.61 21.55 -10.04
C PRO A 264 0.26 20.81 -11.07
N LEU A 265 0.24 19.49 -11.03
CA LEU A 265 0.94 18.66 -11.99
C LEU A 265 0.21 18.68 -13.33
N ASP A 266 1.01 18.80 -14.38
CA ASP A 266 0.59 18.64 -15.75
C ASP A 266 1.59 17.74 -16.47
N LYS A 267 1.29 16.44 -16.55
CA LYS A 267 2.17 15.37 -17.07
C LYS A 267 1.37 14.38 -17.90
N ASP A 268 2.01 13.66 -18.80
CA ASP A 268 1.28 12.87 -19.81
C ASP A 268 0.62 11.61 -19.25
N ILE A 269 1.30 10.94 -18.30
CA ILE A 269 0.82 9.75 -17.59
C ILE A 269 1.09 9.95 -16.11
N MET A 270 0.03 10.02 -15.29
CA MET A 270 0.13 10.12 -13.83
C MET A 270 -0.65 9.01 -13.15
N LEU A 271 -0.03 8.31 -12.20
CA LEU A 271 -0.64 7.19 -11.48
C LEU A 271 -0.99 7.59 -10.05
N PHE A 272 -2.18 7.22 -9.59
CA PHE A 272 -2.67 7.47 -8.24
C PHE A 272 -3.24 6.18 -7.61
N SER A 273 -3.30 6.13 -6.29
CA SER A 273 -3.90 5.00 -5.57
C SER A 273 -4.64 5.44 -4.31
N ALA A 274 -5.82 4.85 -4.10
CA ALA A 274 -6.56 4.96 -2.84
C ALA A 274 -5.73 4.54 -1.63
N SER A 275 -4.79 3.61 -1.82
CA SER A 275 -3.88 3.14 -0.76
C SER A 275 -3.17 4.28 -0.05
N LYS A 276 -2.65 5.25 -0.81
CA LYS A 276 -1.87 6.36 -0.25
C LYS A 276 -2.68 7.65 -0.16
N MET A 277 -3.71 7.81 -1.00
CA MET A 277 -4.66 8.92 -0.91
C MET A 277 -5.49 8.86 0.37
N THR A 278 -6.19 7.75 0.63
CA THR A 278 -7.19 7.63 1.71
C THR A 278 -6.90 6.54 2.72
N GLY A 279 -5.76 5.84 2.62
CA GLY A 279 -5.46 4.69 3.49
C GLY A 279 -6.20 3.39 3.15
N HIS A 280 -7.01 3.38 2.09
CA HIS A 280 -7.82 2.21 1.70
C HIS A 280 -7.02 1.22 0.84
N ALA A 281 -5.88 0.75 1.35
CA ALA A 281 -5.00 -0.16 0.63
C ALA A 281 -5.68 -1.50 0.29
N GLY A 282 -6.50 -2.03 1.20
CA GLY A 282 -7.24 -3.29 1.01
C GLY A 282 -8.33 -3.21 -0.08
N SER A 283 -8.85 -2.01 -0.39
CA SER A 283 -9.82 -1.85 -1.48
C SER A 283 -9.22 -2.09 -2.87
N ARG A 284 -7.88 -2.13 -2.98
CA ARG A 284 -7.17 -2.33 -4.25
C ARG A 284 -7.64 -1.39 -5.36
N PHE A 285 -7.90 -0.11 -5.05
CA PHE A 285 -8.29 0.87 -6.08
C PHE A 285 -7.15 1.84 -6.41
N GLY A 286 -6.98 2.10 -7.69
CA GLY A 286 -6.10 3.12 -8.24
C GLY A 286 -6.59 3.57 -9.60
N TYR A 287 -5.93 4.58 -10.16
CA TYR A 287 -6.26 5.08 -11.48
C TYR A 287 -5.06 5.77 -12.12
N ALA A 288 -5.05 5.80 -13.45
CA ALA A 288 -4.16 6.65 -14.20
C ALA A 288 -4.92 7.83 -14.79
N LEU A 289 -4.32 9.02 -14.76
CA LEU A 289 -4.70 10.16 -15.56
C LEU A 289 -3.81 10.19 -16.79
N VAL A 290 -4.40 10.05 -17.98
CA VAL A 290 -3.67 9.96 -19.25
C VAL A 290 -4.16 11.01 -20.23
N LYS A 291 -3.25 11.86 -20.74
CA LYS A 291 -3.58 12.88 -21.75
C LYS A 291 -3.81 12.27 -23.13
N ASN A 292 -2.90 11.40 -23.56
CA ASN A 292 -2.92 10.83 -24.90
C ASN A 292 -4.00 9.73 -24.98
N ALA A 293 -5.02 9.94 -25.81
CA ALA A 293 -6.13 9.01 -25.97
C ALA A 293 -5.71 7.63 -26.50
N THR A 294 -4.67 7.55 -27.32
CA THR A 294 -4.11 6.29 -27.83
C THR A 294 -3.43 5.51 -26.71
N ILE A 295 -2.59 6.15 -25.89
CA ILE A 295 -2.00 5.51 -24.70
C ILE A 295 -3.11 5.02 -23.77
N ALA A 296 -4.11 5.85 -23.50
CA ALA A 296 -5.25 5.47 -22.66
C ALA A 296 -6.04 4.29 -23.23
N ALA A 297 -6.20 4.20 -24.55
CA ALA A 297 -6.84 3.06 -25.20
C ALA A 297 -6.04 1.76 -25.04
N ILE A 298 -4.72 1.79 -25.20
CA ILE A 298 -3.87 0.60 -25.04
C ILE A 298 -3.78 0.18 -23.56
N MET A 299 -3.75 1.13 -22.63
CA MET A 299 -3.86 0.82 -21.20
C MET A 299 -5.18 0.13 -20.86
N ARG A 300 -6.28 0.54 -21.50
CA ARG A 300 -7.59 -0.09 -21.32
C ARG A 300 -7.65 -1.49 -21.94
N GLU A 301 -7.03 -1.68 -23.10
CA GLU A 301 -6.81 -3.01 -23.68
C GLU A 301 -6.10 -3.93 -22.66
N TYR A 302 -5.06 -3.45 -21.97
CA TYR A 302 -4.42 -4.20 -20.88
C TYR A 302 -5.39 -4.67 -19.80
N LEU A 303 -6.33 -3.82 -19.40
CA LEU A 303 -7.34 -4.17 -18.39
C LEU A 303 -8.34 -5.19 -18.93
N SER A 304 -8.71 -5.09 -20.21
CA SER A 304 -9.67 -6.00 -20.85
C SER A 304 -9.24 -7.46 -20.77
N PHE A 305 -7.94 -7.76 -20.96
CA PHE A 305 -7.43 -9.12 -20.90
C PHE A 305 -6.93 -9.53 -19.51
N SER A 306 -6.49 -8.58 -18.68
CA SER A 306 -5.97 -8.92 -17.34
C SER A 306 -7.09 -9.14 -16.32
N THR A 307 -8.13 -8.31 -16.31
CA THR A 307 -9.17 -8.35 -15.26
C THR A 307 -10.58 -8.00 -15.72
N ILE A 308 -10.80 -7.63 -16.99
CA ILE A 308 -12.11 -7.17 -17.52
C ILE A 308 -12.63 -5.96 -16.72
N GLY A 309 -11.73 -5.01 -16.43
CA GLY A 309 -12.03 -3.81 -15.63
C GLY A 309 -11.77 -3.98 -14.13
N VAL A 310 -12.46 -3.15 -13.33
CA VAL A 310 -12.33 -3.10 -11.86
C VAL A 310 -13.69 -3.33 -11.20
N SER A 311 -13.69 -4.09 -10.10
CA SER A 311 -14.88 -4.41 -9.29
C SER A 311 -15.76 -3.18 -9.05
N ILE A 312 -17.05 -3.32 -9.36
CA ILE A 312 -18.05 -2.29 -9.12
C ILE A 312 -18.18 -2.00 -7.62
N ASP A 313 -18.15 -3.01 -6.76
CA ASP A 313 -18.21 -2.84 -5.31
C ASP A 313 -17.07 -1.97 -4.79
N THR A 314 -15.86 -2.20 -5.31
CA THR A 314 -14.70 -1.36 -5.01
C THR A 314 -14.93 0.09 -5.45
N GLN A 315 -15.45 0.29 -6.66
CA GLN A 315 -15.73 1.62 -7.18
C GLN A 315 -16.80 2.36 -6.39
N LEU A 316 -17.87 1.68 -5.96
CA LEU A 316 -18.92 2.25 -5.11
C LEU A 316 -18.36 2.67 -3.75
N ARG A 317 -17.63 1.78 -3.08
CA ARG A 317 -17.00 2.13 -1.80
C ARG A 317 -16.09 3.35 -1.92
N LEU A 318 -15.31 3.44 -3.01
CA LEU A 318 -14.44 4.59 -3.24
C LEU A 318 -15.19 5.85 -3.65
N LEU A 319 -16.36 5.72 -4.28
CA LEU A 319 -17.24 6.85 -4.57
C LEU A 319 -17.64 7.53 -3.26
N ASP A 320 -18.14 6.78 -2.29
CA ASP A 320 -18.61 7.34 -1.01
C ASP A 320 -17.48 8.01 -0.24
N ILE A 321 -16.31 7.36 -0.19
CA ILE A 321 -15.10 7.89 0.45
C ILE A 321 -14.68 9.22 -0.21
N ILE A 322 -14.57 9.26 -1.55
CA ILE A 322 -14.12 10.46 -2.26
C ILE A 322 -15.17 11.57 -2.19
N GLN A 323 -16.46 11.24 -2.29
CA GLN A 323 -17.55 12.21 -2.16
C GLN A 323 -17.60 12.83 -0.76
N SER A 324 -17.31 12.05 0.29
CA SER A 324 -17.19 12.57 1.66
C SER A 324 -16.08 13.62 1.77
N LEU A 325 -14.93 13.36 1.15
CA LEU A 325 -13.83 14.34 1.07
C LEU A 325 -14.25 15.58 0.29
N VAL A 326 -14.83 15.40 -0.90
CA VAL A 326 -15.30 16.53 -1.73
C VAL A 326 -16.33 17.39 -0.98
N SER A 327 -17.27 16.77 -0.29
CA SER A 327 -18.34 17.49 0.44
C SER A 327 -17.83 18.26 1.65
N SER A 328 -16.79 17.77 2.33
CA SER A 328 -16.20 18.46 3.47
C SER A 328 -15.42 19.72 3.09
N PHE A 329 -14.93 19.84 1.84
CA PHE A 329 -14.45 21.14 1.32
C PHE A 329 -15.58 22.15 1.14
N ALA A 330 -16.80 21.70 0.80
CA ALA A 330 -17.94 22.58 0.55
C ALA A 330 -18.61 23.07 1.86
N ALA A 331 -18.55 22.29 2.93
CA ALA A 331 -19.11 22.63 4.23
C ALA A 331 -18.40 23.80 4.94
N GLU A 332 -17.18 24.14 4.52
CA GLU A 332 -16.36 25.22 5.10
C GLU A 332 -16.44 26.55 4.33
N ALA A 333 -17.27 26.66 3.28
CA ALA A 333 -17.38 27.90 2.49
C ALA A 333 -18.60 28.75 2.89
N PRO A 334 -18.38 30.02 3.29
CA PRO A 334 -19.23 31.10 2.83
C PRO A 334 -18.42 32.14 2.03
N ALA A 335 -18.71 32.22 0.72
CA ALA A 335 -18.53 33.37 -0.18
C ALA A 335 -17.09 33.94 -0.40
N PRO A 336 -16.87 34.72 -1.49
CA PRO A 336 -15.56 34.84 -2.10
C PRO A 336 -14.72 35.94 -1.44
N ALA A 337 -13.54 35.56 -0.96
CA ALA A 337 -12.41 36.46 -0.90
C ALA A 337 -11.12 35.64 -0.98
N VAL A 338 -10.34 35.95 -1.99
CA VAL A 338 -8.95 35.55 -2.17
C VAL A 338 -8.18 36.10 -0.98
N ASP A 339 -7.70 35.22 -0.11
CA ASP A 339 -6.45 35.40 0.64
C ASP A 339 -5.82 34.03 0.86
N ALA A 340 -4.51 33.98 0.66
CA ALA A 340 -3.71 32.76 0.57
C ALA A 340 -3.70 31.99 1.90
N GLY A 341 -4.45 30.88 1.92
CA GLY A 341 -4.46 29.91 2.99
C GLY A 341 -5.69 29.03 2.84
N ALA A 342 -5.73 28.20 1.80
CA ALA A 342 -6.83 27.24 1.65
C ALA A 342 -6.87 26.35 2.90
N THR A 343 -7.93 26.44 3.70
CA THR A 343 -8.12 25.54 4.83
C THR A 343 -8.12 24.11 4.26
N LEU A 344 -7.14 23.31 4.69
CA LEU A 344 -7.10 21.92 4.29
C LEU A 344 -8.39 21.22 4.73
N ASN A 345 -8.89 20.35 3.86
CA ASN A 345 -9.92 19.40 4.23
C ASN A 345 -9.59 18.69 5.57
N PRO A 346 -10.58 18.46 6.45
CA PRO A 346 -10.35 17.84 7.75
C PRO A 346 -9.57 16.52 7.70
N TYR A 347 -9.77 15.69 6.65
CA TYR A 347 -8.99 14.46 6.46
C TYR A 347 -7.51 14.76 6.20
N PHE A 348 -7.21 15.66 5.25
CA PHE A 348 -5.84 15.98 4.91
C PHE A 348 -5.14 16.71 6.05
N SER A 349 -5.84 17.58 6.78
CA SER A 349 -5.33 18.22 7.99
C SER A 349 -5.00 17.20 9.08
N PHE A 350 -5.92 16.27 9.37
CA PHE A 350 -5.67 15.17 10.32
C PHE A 350 -4.45 14.34 9.91
N ALA A 351 -4.43 13.87 8.66
CA ALA A 351 -3.36 13.01 8.15
C ALA A 351 -2.01 13.72 8.17
N GLN A 352 -1.94 14.98 7.73
CA GLN A 352 -0.72 15.75 7.73
C GLN A 352 -0.22 16.03 9.15
N SER A 353 -1.10 16.38 10.07
CA SER A 353 -0.76 16.62 11.49
C SER A 353 -0.12 15.38 12.12
N ARG A 354 -0.74 14.20 11.93
CA ARG A 354 -0.19 12.92 12.42
C ARG A 354 1.16 12.58 11.80
N MET A 355 1.28 12.69 10.47
CA MET A 355 2.55 12.42 9.78
C MET A 355 3.65 13.39 10.23
N THR A 356 3.34 14.67 10.40
CA THR A 356 4.28 15.69 10.88
C THR A 356 4.73 15.42 12.32
N ALA A 357 3.80 15.00 13.19
CA ALA A 357 4.11 14.63 14.57
C ALA A 357 5.07 13.43 14.62
N HIS A 358 4.88 12.42 13.78
CA HIS A 358 5.81 11.29 13.68
C HIS A 358 7.20 11.74 13.23
N PHE A 359 7.30 12.51 12.15
CA PHE A 359 8.58 13.01 11.66
C PHE A 359 9.30 13.90 12.69
N THR A 360 8.57 14.79 13.36
CA THR A 360 9.12 15.68 14.39
C THR A 360 9.63 14.90 15.59
N SER A 361 8.85 13.92 16.07
CA SER A 361 9.23 13.07 17.20
C SER A 361 10.47 12.25 16.87
N LEU A 362 10.51 11.62 15.69
CA LEU A 362 11.68 10.89 15.24
C LEU A 362 12.91 11.81 15.08
N ALA A 363 12.73 12.99 14.48
CA ALA A 363 13.79 13.99 14.31
C ALA A 363 14.44 14.37 15.65
N SER A 364 13.64 14.55 16.71
CA SER A 364 14.14 14.92 18.05
C SER A 364 15.11 13.88 18.62
N VAL A 365 14.93 12.60 18.29
CA VAL A 365 15.82 11.50 18.69
C VAL A 365 17.17 11.58 17.96
N PHE A 366 17.24 12.16 16.76
CA PHE A 366 18.50 12.37 16.05
C PHE A 366 19.22 13.67 16.46
N GLU A 367 18.49 14.68 16.95
CA GLU A 367 19.07 15.98 17.31
C GLU A 367 19.69 16.03 18.71
N SER A 368 19.19 15.20 19.63
CA SER A 368 19.54 15.32 21.05
C SER A 368 20.88 14.65 21.44
N ASN A 369 21.66 14.07 20.50
CA ASN A 369 22.83 13.26 20.87
C ASN A 369 24.04 13.34 19.91
N VAL A 370 25.23 13.35 20.52
CA VAL A 370 26.55 13.24 19.87
C VAL A 370 26.74 11.90 19.14
N SER A 371 26.28 10.76 19.68
CA SER A 371 26.37 9.46 18.98
C SER A 371 25.45 9.37 17.76
N ALA A 372 24.33 10.09 17.77
CA ALA A 372 23.44 10.19 16.61
C ALA A 372 24.10 10.88 15.41
N HIS A 373 25.22 11.60 15.58
CA HIS A 373 25.96 12.22 14.48
C HIS A 373 26.57 11.18 13.52
N GLN A 374 26.64 9.91 13.92
CA GLN A 374 27.08 8.81 13.06
C GLN A 374 25.96 8.31 12.12
N TYR A 375 24.72 8.75 12.34
CA TYR A 375 23.56 8.40 11.53
C TYR A 375 22.97 9.66 10.88
N THR A 376 22.41 9.53 9.69
CA THR A 376 21.76 10.63 8.98
C THR A 376 20.31 10.30 8.71
N PHE A 377 19.38 11.09 9.25
CA PHE A 377 17.97 11.06 8.85
C PHE A 377 17.79 11.92 7.60
N ILE A 378 17.82 11.28 6.42
CA ILE A 378 17.99 11.92 5.11
C ILE A 378 16.85 12.88 4.79
N ASN A 379 15.61 12.45 4.97
CA ASN A 379 14.41 13.19 4.58
C ASN A 379 13.69 13.84 5.78
N ARG A 380 14.43 14.11 6.85
CA ARG A 380 13.91 14.67 8.11
C ARG A 380 13.07 15.93 7.92
N LEU A 381 13.48 16.82 7.02
CA LEU A 381 12.82 18.10 6.78
C LEU A 381 11.77 18.03 5.68
N GLN A 382 11.91 17.08 4.76
CA GLN A 382 11.03 16.91 3.61
C GLN A 382 9.71 16.25 4.02
N GLY A 383 9.73 15.38 5.03
CA GLY A 383 8.59 14.55 5.37
C GLY A 383 8.42 13.40 4.36
N GLY A 384 7.18 12.95 4.20
CA GLY A 384 6.82 11.88 3.28
C GLY A 384 6.14 10.71 3.96
N ALA A 385 6.04 9.58 3.27
CA ALA A 385 5.41 8.37 3.81
C ALA A 385 6.38 7.50 4.64
N PHE A 386 7.68 7.73 4.50
CA PHE A 386 8.74 6.89 5.07
C PHE A 386 9.87 7.73 5.65
N ALA A 387 10.46 7.27 6.74
CA ALA A 387 11.76 7.76 7.19
C ALA A 387 12.86 7.01 6.45
N TRP A 388 13.82 7.75 5.88
CA TRP A 388 14.99 7.21 5.20
C TRP A 388 16.24 7.53 6.00
N ILE A 389 16.83 6.49 6.61
CA ILE A 389 17.94 6.63 7.54
C ILE A 389 19.19 6.01 6.94
N GLN A 390 20.29 6.73 7.06
CA GLN A 390 21.62 6.29 6.67
C GLN A 390 22.47 6.01 7.91
N CYS A 391 23.01 4.81 8.01
CA CYS A 391 24.04 4.42 8.96
C CYS A 391 25.45 4.70 8.37
N PRO A 392 26.54 4.59 9.16
CA PRO A 392 27.88 4.81 8.63
C PRO A 392 28.21 3.87 7.44
N PRO A 393 29.05 4.29 6.47
CA PRO A 393 29.26 3.58 5.20
C PRO A 393 29.66 2.10 5.28
N ASN A 394 30.23 1.67 6.40
CA ASN A 394 30.73 0.31 6.60
C ASN A 394 29.77 -0.58 7.40
N TYR A 395 28.51 -0.21 7.59
CA TYR A 395 27.53 -1.03 8.32
C TYR A 395 26.34 -1.39 7.45
N ASP A 396 25.78 -2.58 7.69
CA ASP A 396 24.42 -2.90 7.26
C ASP A 396 23.43 -2.25 8.23
N CYS A 397 22.72 -1.24 7.75
CA CYS A 397 21.83 -0.44 8.57
C CYS A 397 20.61 -1.25 9.01
N TYR A 398 20.08 -2.12 8.15
CA TYR A 398 18.98 -3.02 8.51
C TYR A 398 19.40 -3.94 9.65
N ALA A 399 20.57 -4.58 9.53
CA ALA A 399 21.08 -5.48 10.57
C ALA A 399 21.34 -4.75 11.92
N LEU A 400 21.77 -3.49 11.89
CA LEU A 400 21.96 -2.70 13.11
C LEU A 400 20.65 -2.45 13.87
N PHE A 401 19.56 -2.15 13.16
CA PHE A 401 18.25 -1.94 13.77
C PHE A 401 17.56 -3.27 14.16
N GLU A 402 17.85 -4.35 13.45
CA GLU A 402 17.40 -5.70 13.83
C GLU A 402 17.91 -6.13 15.21
N GLN A 403 19.12 -5.70 15.61
CA GLN A 403 19.68 -5.97 16.96
C GLN A 403 18.84 -5.40 18.11
N VAL A 404 18.04 -4.37 17.86
CA VAL A 404 17.10 -3.80 18.83
C VAL A 404 15.65 -4.17 18.51
N ALA A 405 15.46 -5.25 17.75
CA ALA A 405 14.17 -5.78 17.33
C ALA A 405 13.32 -4.75 16.54
N LEU A 406 13.96 -3.89 15.74
CA LEU A 406 13.27 -3.01 14.79
C LEU A 406 13.51 -3.48 13.36
N LEU A 407 12.44 -3.94 12.71
CA LEU A 407 12.48 -4.38 11.33
C LEU A 407 12.02 -3.24 10.43
N GLY A 408 12.83 -2.96 9.40
CA GLY A 408 12.51 -2.03 8.32
C GLY A 408 12.76 -2.68 6.97
N ASN A 409 12.93 -1.87 5.93
CA ASN A 409 13.44 -2.36 4.66
C ASN A 409 14.88 -1.90 4.45
N SER A 410 15.79 -2.85 4.18
CA SER A 410 17.13 -2.55 3.70
C SER A 410 17.10 -1.64 2.47
N GLY A 411 18.11 -0.80 2.29
CA GLY A 411 18.21 0.09 1.15
C GLY A 411 18.61 -0.56 -0.17
N ILE A 412 19.16 -1.78 -0.13
CA ILE A 412 19.63 -2.50 -1.33
C ILE A 412 18.54 -2.64 -2.40
N PRO A 413 17.31 -3.10 -2.07
CA PRO A 413 16.25 -3.25 -3.06
C PRO A 413 15.79 -1.93 -3.70
N TYR A 414 16.13 -0.79 -3.10
CA TYR A 414 15.81 0.55 -3.62
C TYR A 414 16.89 1.08 -4.58
N GLY A 415 17.94 0.29 -4.85
CA GLY A 415 19.11 0.76 -5.60
C GLY A 415 20.06 1.62 -4.77
N ALA A 416 19.96 1.59 -3.44
CA ALA A 416 20.92 2.21 -2.52
C ALA A 416 21.87 1.16 -1.93
N SER A 417 22.85 1.59 -1.13
CA SER A 417 23.75 0.69 -0.40
C SER A 417 23.10 0.12 0.87
N SER A 418 23.73 -0.91 1.45
CA SER A 418 23.29 -1.58 2.69
C SER A 418 23.28 -0.67 3.92
N ASN A 419 24.00 0.45 3.88
CA ASN A 419 24.00 1.43 4.95
C ASN A 419 22.75 2.32 5.00
N PHE A 420 21.69 1.98 4.25
CA PHE A 420 20.39 2.65 4.36
C PHE A 420 19.30 1.69 4.84
N VAL A 421 18.34 2.25 5.58
CA VAL A 421 17.11 1.56 5.99
C VAL A 421 15.91 2.50 5.86
N ARG A 422 14.76 1.93 5.50
CA ARG A 422 13.48 2.63 5.40
C ARG A 422 12.52 2.13 6.49
N PHE A 423 11.87 3.07 7.18
CA PHE A 423 10.76 2.79 8.10
C PHE A 423 9.48 3.52 7.69
N SER A 424 8.33 2.87 7.84
CA SER A 424 7.01 3.44 7.57
C SER A 424 6.61 4.44 8.64
N MET A 425 6.12 5.60 8.22
CA MET A 425 5.59 6.63 9.12
C MET A 425 4.06 6.64 9.16
N MET A 426 3.40 5.75 8.41
CA MET A 426 1.94 5.70 8.26
C MET A 426 1.27 4.67 9.20
N MET A 427 1.88 4.41 10.36
CA MET A 427 1.40 3.46 11.36
C MET A 427 0.61 4.15 12.48
N PRO A 428 -0.20 3.44 13.28
CA PRO A 428 -0.86 4.00 14.45
C PRO A 428 0.14 4.51 15.50
N GLU A 429 -0.29 5.48 16.31
CA GLU A 429 0.53 6.10 17.37
C GLU A 429 1.19 5.06 18.30
N SER A 430 0.46 4.01 18.67
CA SER A 430 0.94 2.97 19.59
C SER A 430 2.09 2.14 19.04
N GLU A 431 2.15 1.96 17.72
CA GLU A 431 3.26 1.28 17.05
C GLU A 431 4.40 2.25 16.74
N PHE A 432 4.06 3.49 16.38
CA PHE A 432 5.06 4.53 16.20
C PHE A 432 5.85 4.78 17.49
N ALA A 433 5.20 4.80 18.66
CA ALA A 433 5.87 4.91 19.95
C ALA A 433 6.86 3.76 20.21
N GLN A 434 6.53 2.54 19.77
CA GLN A 434 7.44 1.40 19.86
C GLN A 434 8.64 1.58 18.93
N LEU A 435 8.41 1.98 17.66
CA LEU A 435 9.49 2.32 16.72
C LEU A 435 10.41 3.38 17.30
N LEU A 436 9.85 4.46 17.84
CA LEU A 436 10.61 5.57 18.43
C LEU A 436 11.49 5.08 19.58
N GLY A 437 10.94 4.23 20.45
CA GLY A 437 11.68 3.58 21.53
C GLY A 437 12.85 2.73 21.01
N ARG A 438 12.66 1.97 19.92
CA ARG A 438 13.73 1.16 19.32
C ARG A 438 14.82 2.01 18.68
N VAL A 439 14.44 3.08 17.98
CA VAL A 439 15.42 4.02 17.41
C VAL A 439 16.22 4.67 18.53
N HIS A 440 15.56 5.11 19.61
CA HIS A 440 16.25 5.62 20.79
C HIS A 440 17.20 4.58 21.40
N GLN A 441 16.74 3.36 21.65
CA GLN A 441 17.61 2.29 22.15
C GLN A 441 18.85 2.08 21.26
N ARG A 442 18.67 2.07 19.94
CA ARG A 442 19.77 1.89 18.98
C ARG A 442 20.78 3.03 19.02
N LEU A 443 20.31 4.27 19.06
CA LEU A 443 21.17 5.44 18.96
C LEU A 443 21.83 5.81 20.30
N TYR A 444 21.24 5.41 21.43
CA TYR A 444 21.63 5.87 22.78
C TYR A 444 22.15 4.75 23.68
N GLU A 445 21.52 3.58 23.68
CA GLU A 445 21.78 2.54 24.69
C GLU A 445 22.70 1.44 24.18
N VAL A 446 22.73 1.23 22.87
CA VAL A 446 23.55 0.21 22.25
C VAL A 446 24.62 0.91 21.40
N PRO A 447 25.92 0.77 21.69
CA PRO A 447 26.97 1.34 20.85
C PRO A 447 27.07 0.60 19.51
N LEU A 448 27.62 1.27 18.50
CA LEU A 448 27.99 0.59 17.26
C LEU A 448 29.01 -0.53 17.57
N PRO A 449 28.81 -1.75 17.06
CA PRO A 449 29.77 -2.83 17.26
C PRO A 449 31.09 -2.49 16.58
N GLU A 450 32.22 -2.92 17.14
CA GLU A 450 33.52 -2.76 16.48
C GLU A 450 33.52 -3.49 15.13
N LEU A 451 33.99 -2.81 14.09
CA LEU A 451 34.13 -3.36 12.74
C LEU A 451 35.32 -4.34 12.68
N THR A 452 35.06 -5.60 12.99
CA THR A 452 36.03 -6.70 12.82
C THR A 452 36.23 -7.04 11.34
N ASP A 453 37.37 -7.67 10.99
CA ASP A 453 37.64 -8.09 9.62
C ASP A 453 36.64 -9.15 9.12
N ASP A 454 36.14 -10.01 10.00
CA ASP A 454 35.09 -10.99 9.71
C ASP A 454 33.76 -10.31 9.38
N LEU A 455 33.36 -9.29 10.16
CA LEU A 455 32.15 -8.51 9.90
C LEU A 455 32.26 -7.75 8.57
N ARG A 456 33.46 -7.24 8.25
CA ARG A 456 33.73 -6.58 6.98
C ARG A 456 33.63 -7.55 5.78
N ALA A 457 34.00 -8.81 5.95
CA ALA A 457 33.86 -9.85 4.93
C ALA A 457 32.38 -10.23 4.71
N ASP A 458 31.62 -10.48 5.79
CA ASP A 458 30.17 -10.78 5.71
C ASP A 458 29.37 -9.67 5.01
N LEU A 459 29.70 -8.40 5.29
CA LEU A 459 29.06 -7.25 4.64
C LEU A 459 29.34 -7.19 3.13
N LYS A 460 30.54 -7.59 2.69
CA LYS A 460 30.88 -7.67 1.26
C LYS A 460 30.11 -8.80 0.57
N ASP A 461 29.98 -9.95 1.23
CA ASP A 461 29.28 -11.11 0.68
C ASP A 461 27.76 -10.87 0.60
N LYS A 462 27.16 -10.23 1.61
CA LYS A 462 25.75 -9.82 1.57
C LYS A 462 25.46 -8.82 0.46
N ALA A 463 26.36 -7.88 0.21
CA ALA A 463 26.24 -6.95 -0.92
C ALA A 463 26.30 -7.68 -2.28
N ALA A 464 27.08 -8.76 -2.39
CA ALA A 464 27.17 -9.59 -3.61
C ALA A 464 25.98 -10.56 -3.80
N TYR A 465 25.45 -11.12 -2.71
CA TYR A 465 24.35 -12.10 -2.73
C TYR A 465 22.98 -11.48 -3.11
N ILE A 466 22.76 -10.22 -2.76
CA ILE A 466 21.44 -9.55 -2.92
C ILE A 466 21.30 -8.87 -4.30
N GLY A 467 22.35 -8.90 -5.13
CA GLY A 467 22.27 -8.59 -6.57
C GLY A 467 21.50 -9.63 -7.40
N GLN A 468 21.06 -10.74 -6.78
CA GLN A 468 20.15 -11.70 -7.41
C GLN A 468 18.72 -11.53 -6.86
N PRO A 469 17.69 -11.57 -7.72
CA PRO A 469 16.30 -11.57 -7.27
C PRO A 469 16.11 -12.68 -6.22
N LYS A 470 15.43 -12.41 -5.11
CA LYS A 470 15.03 -13.44 -4.13
C LYS A 470 14.19 -14.51 -4.85
N LEU A 471 14.85 -15.54 -5.36
CA LEU A 471 14.27 -16.71 -6.02
C LEU A 471 13.75 -17.75 -5.02
N GLN A 472 13.91 -17.55 -3.71
CA GLN A 472 13.55 -18.53 -2.69
C GLN A 472 12.06 -18.91 -2.72
N GLY A 473 11.15 -17.96 -3.02
CA GLY A 473 9.73 -18.28 -3.22
C GLY A 473 9.43 -19.02 -4.53
N ARG A 474 10.24 -18.76 -5.58
CA ARG A 474 10.06 -19.37 -6.91
C ARG A 474 10.52 -20.82 -6.94
N GLU A 475 11.61 -21.18 -6.23
CA GLU A 475 12.01 -22.57 -6.12
C GLU A 475 11.01 -23.43 -5.35
N GLN A 476 10.40 -22.89 -4.29
CA GLN A 476 9.35 -23.59 -3.54
C GLN A 476 8.10 -23.79 -4.41
N LEU A 477 7.64 -22.76 -5.12
CA LEU A 477 6.51 -22.83 -6.05
C LEU A 477 6.77 -23.76 -7.24
N LEU A 478 7.99 -23.77 -7.81
CA LEU A 478 8.36 -24.66 -8.90
C LEU A 478 8.48 -26.13 -8.44
N ARG A 479 8.92 -26.37 -7.20
CA ARG A 479 8.92 -27.72 -6.61
C ARG A 479 7.49 -28.21 -6.39
N SER A 480 6.60 -27.36 -5.85
CA SER A 480 5.17 -27.69 -5.69
C SER A 480 4.48 -27.94 -7.05
N ALA A 481 4.81 -27.16 -8.08
CA ALA A 481 4.26 -27.34 -9.43
C ALA A 481 4.79 -28.63 -10.12
N ALA A 482 6.06 -28.96 -9.91
CA ALA A 482 6.66 -30.20 -10.42
C ALA A 482 6.14 -31.46 -9.67
N GLU A 483 5.79 -31.35 -8.38
CA GLU A 483 5.09 -32.41 -7.64
C GLU A 483 3.65 -32.59 -8.12
N LEU A 484 2.93 -31.50 -8.40
CA LEU A 484 1.58 -31.55 -8.98
C LEU A 484 1.56 -32.17 -10.38
N GLN A 485 2.57 -31.90 -11.22
CA GLN A 485 2.73 -32.56 -12.52
C GLN A 485 3.12 -34.04 -12.46
N ARG A 486 3.56 -34.56 -11.31
CA ARG A 486 3.80 -35.99 -11.08
C ARG A 486 2.59 -36.73 -10.52
N LEU A 487 1.57 -35.99 -10.07
CA LEU A 487 0.34 -36.52 -9.49
C LEU A 487 -0.87 -36.43 -10.44
N MET A 488 -0.69 -35.81 -11.62
CA MET A 488 -1.57 -35.89 -12.78
C MET A 488 -0.96 -36.82 -13.82
#